data_AF-A0A538AM96-F1
#
_entry.id   AF-A0A538AM96-F1
#
_cell.length_a   1.000
_cell.length_b   1.000
_cell.length_c   1.000
_cell.angle_alpha   90.00
_cell.angle_beta   90.00
_cell.angle_gamma   90.00
#
_symmetry.space_group_name_H-M   'P 1'
#
loop_
_entity.id
_entity.type
_entity.pdbx_description
1 polymer ?
#
loop_
_entity_poly.entity_id
_entity_poly.type
_entity_poly.pdbx_seq_one_letter_code
_entity_poly.pdbx_strand_id
1 'polypeptide(L)'
;MCGIIGVVGDEPALPVILDGLRRVEYRGYDSAGVAVLDGARIDVVRKAGKLDALEKELASHALDGNTGIGHTRWATHGGPTDQNAHPHTDCTGKIALIHNGIIENY
;
A
#
# COMPACT_ATOMS: atom_id res chain seq x y z
N MET A 1 7.36 11.90 -6.31
CA MET A 1 5.89 12.10 -6.28
C MET A 1 5.25 10.74 -5.99
N CYS A 2 4.34 10.56 -5.06
CA CYS A 2 3.86 9.20 -4.74
C CYS A 2 2.91 8.60 -5.82
N GLY A 3 2.59 7.30 -5.70
CA GLY A 3 1.63 6.57 -6.54
C GLY A 3 0.49 5.96 -5.72
N ILE A 4 -0.74 5.99 -6.26
CA ILE A 4 -1.96 5.43 -5.63
C ILE A 4 -2.63 4.48 -6.62
N ILE A 5 -2.99 3.29 -6.13
CA ILE A 5 -3.80 2.31 -6.87
C ILE A 5 -4.95 1.86 -5.96
N GLY A 6 -6.14 1.71 -6.53
CA GLY A 6 -7.32 1.21 -5.84
C GLY A 6 -8.10 0.29 -6.77
N VAL A 7 -8.61 -0.80 -6.22
CA VAL A 7 -9.34 -1.85 -6.95
C VAL A 7 -10.58 -2.23 -6.17
N VAL A 8 -11.69 -2.34 -6.90
CA VAL A 8 -12.95 -2.94 -6.45
C VAL A 8 -13.45 -3.78 -7.62
N GLY A 9 -13.73 -5.06 -7.42
CA GLY A 9 -14.22 -5.94 -8.49
C GLY A 9 -14.48 -7.36 -8.01
N ASP A 10 -14.55 -8.29 -8.96
CA ASP A 10 -14.81 -9.72 -8.69
C ASP A 10 -13.53 -10.58 -8.71
N GLU A 11 -12.43 -10.03 -9.24
CA GLU A 11 -11.13 -10.68 -9.33
C GLU A 11 -10.26 -10.40 -8.08
N PRO A 12 -9.25 -11.25 -7.77
CA PRO A 12 -8.31 -10.97 -6.70
C PRO A 12 -7.64 -9.60 -6.85
N ALA A 13 -7.70 -8.78 -5.80
CA ALA A 13 -7.22 -7.40 -5.84
C ALA A 13 -5.69 -7.31 -5.91
N LEU A 14 -4.98 -8.20 -5.19
CA LEU A 14 -3.54 -8.09 -5.01
C LEU A 14 -2.75 -8.08 -6.33
N PRO A 15 -2.97 -9.01 -7.30
CA PRO A 15 -2.24 -8.98 -8.57
C PRO A 15 -2.45 -7.67 -9.35
N VAL A 16 -3.69 -7.18 -9.40
CA VAL A 16 -4.04 -5.93 -10.10
C VAL A 16 -3.37 -4.73 -9.44
N ILE A 17 -3.35 -4.70 -8.10
CA ILE A 17 -2.67 -3.64 -7.35
C ILE A 17 -1.17 -3.67 -7.63
N LEU A 18 -0.52 -4.82 -7.55
CA LEU A 18 0.93 -4.94 -7.79
C LEU A 18 1.31 -4.50 -9.21
N ASP A 19 0.55 -4.91 -10.23
CA ASP A 19 0.76 -4.45 -11.60
C ASP A 19 0.58 -2.93 -11.75
N GLY A 20 -0.41 -2.36 -11.06
CA GLY A 20 -0.59 -0.92 -10.97
C GLY A 20 0.60 -0.22 -10.32
N LEU A 21 1.09 -0.74 -9.20
CA LEU A 21 2.23 -0.18 -8.46
C LEU A 21 3.51 -0.21 -9.29
N ARG A 22 3.78 -1.30 -10.04
CA ARG A 22 4.92 -1.39 -10.98
C ARG A 22 4.91 -0.24 -11.99
N ARG A 23 3.73 0.13 -12.50
CA ARG A 23 3.58 1.22 -13.48
C ARG A 23 3.81 2.60 -12.89
N VAL A 24 3.68 2.78 -11.58
CA VAL A 24 3.84 4.09 -10.91
C VAL A 24 5.05 4.16 -9.97
N GLU A 25 5.87 3.10 -9.89
CA GLU A 25 7.06 3.04 -9.04
C GLU A 25 8.07 4.14 -9.36
N TYR A 26 8.21 4.54 -10.64
CA TYR A 26 9.10 5.63 -11.03
C TYR A 26 8.78 6.96 -10.32
N ARG A 27 7.57 7.12 -9.79
CA ARG A 27 7.17 8.32 -9.07
C ARG A 27 7.72 8.31 -7.63
N GLY A 28 7.76 7.15 -6.97
CA GLY A 28 8.22 6.99 -5.59
C GLY A 28 8.62 5.54 -5.28
N TYR A 29 9.77 5.37 -4.61
CA TYR A 29 10.44 4.07 -4.45
C TYR A 29 11.14 3.92 -3.08
N ASP A 30 10.78 4.78 -2.12
CA ASP A 30 11.34 4.78 -0.77
C ASP A 30 10.64 3.76 0.13
N SER A 31 9.37 3.47 -0.15
CA SER A 31 8.58 2.41 0.48
C SER A 31 7.33 2.11 -0.36
N ALA A 32 6.75 0.94 -0.18
CA ALA A 32 5.48 0.55 -0.79
C ALA A 32 4.63 -0.26 0.20
N GLY A 33 3.33 -0.33 -0.06
CA GLY A 33 2.44 -1.20 0.71
C GLY A 33 1.09 -1.38 0.05
N VAL A 34 0.37 -2.38 0.56
CA VAL A 34 -0.97 -2.78 0.12
C VAL A 34 -1.87 -3.05 1.32
N ALA A 35 -3.16 -2.82 1.12
CA ALA A 35 -4.22 -3.28 2.02
C ALA A 35 -5.31 -3.97 1.19
N VAL A 36 -5.76 -5.14 1.63
CA VAL A 36 -6.82 -5.92 0.98
C VAL A 36 -7.91 -6.22 1.99
N LEU A 37 -9.16 -6.08 1.57
CA LEU A 37 -10.35 -6.40 2.36
C LEU A 37 -10.81 -7.82 2.01
N ASP A 38 -10.76 -8.74 2.99
CA ASP A 38 -11.15 -10.15 2.85
C ASP A 38 -12.66 -10.40 3.09
N GLY A 39 -13.46 -9.33 3.09
CA GLY A 39 -14.89 -9.33 3.40
C GLY A 39 -15.21 -9.12 4.88
N ALA A 40 -14.24 -9.27 5.79
CA ALA A 40 -14.44 -9.06 7.23
C ALA A 40 -13.40 -8.11 7.85
N ARG A 41 -12.14 -8.22 7.42
CA ARG A 41 -11.01 -7.47 7.96
C ARG A 41 -10.12 -6.92 6.85
N ILE A 42 -9.32 -5.93 7.20
CA ILE A 42 -8.32 -5.36 6.33
C ILE A 42 -6.96 -5.94 6.71
N ASP A 43 -6.35 -6.68 5.79
CA ASP A 43 -4.98 -7.16 5.95
C ASP A 43 -4.02 -6.20 5.24
N VAL A 44 -2.94 -5.81 5.92
CA VAL A 44 -2.01 -4.76 5.48
C VAL A 44 -0.58 -5.30 5.48
N VAL A 45 0.11 -5.12 4.35
CA VAL A 45 1.54 -5.44 4.22
C VAL A 45 2.27 -4.22 3.67
N ARG A 46 3.39 -3.89 4.30
CA ARG A 46 4.18 -2.68 4.02
C ARG A 46 5.66 -2.99 4.08
N LYS A 47 6.44 -2.34 3.21
CA LYS A 47 7.89 -2.45 3.24
C LYS A 47 8.58 -1.16 2.82
N ALA A 48 9.63 -0.81 3.55
CA ALA A 48 10.62 0.15 3.13
C ALA A 48 11.44 -0.37 1.94
N GLY A 49 11.82 0.54 1.05
CA GLY A 49 12.51 0.26 -0.19
C GLY A 49 11.58 0.17 -1.40
N LYS A 50 12.14 -0.35 -2.49
CA LYS A 50 11.47 -0.51 -3.79
C LYS A 50 10.35 -1.55 -3.72
N LEU A 51 9.52 -1.59 -4.76
CA LEU A 51 8.39 -2.51 -4.84
C LEU A 51 8.81 -3.97 -4.68
N ASP A 52 9.98 -4.37 -5.18
CA ASP A 52 10.55 -5.72 -5.01
C ASP A 52 10.67 -6.15 -3.53
N ALA A 53 10.87 -5.20 -2.61
CA ALA A 53 10.94 -5.49 -1.19
C ALA A 53 9.56 -5.89 -0.64
N LEU A 54 8.51 -5.21 -1.09
CA LEU A 54 7.13 -5.57 -0.78
C LEU A 54 6.74 -6.91 -1.40
N GLU A 55 7.10 -7.17 -2.66
CA GLU A 55 6.81 -8.44 -3.33
C GLU A 55 7.44 -9.64 -2.61
N LYS A 56 8.68 -9.47 -2.10
CA LYS A 56 9.35 -10.49 -1.27
C LYS A 56 8.63 -10.74 0.05
N GLU A 57 8.16 -9.68 0.71
CA GLU A 57 7.37 -9.81 1.95
C GLU A 57 6.03 -10.50 1.69
N LEU A 58 5.39 -10.21 0.56
CA LEU A 58 4.13 -10.83 0.15
C LEU A 58 4.27 -12.30 -0.24
N ALA A 59 5.46 -12.76 -0.62
CA ALA A 59 5.69 -14.18 -0.94
C ALA A 59 5.40 -15.11 0.26
N SER A 60 5.43 -14.59 1.49
CA SER A 60 5.06 -15.32 2.71
C SER A 60 3.68 -14.96 3.28
N HIS A 61 2.91 -14.10 2.61
CA HIS A 61 1.62 -13.59 3.10
C HIS A 61 0.53 -13.72 2.03
N ALA A 62 -0.50 -14.53 2.29
CA ALA A 62 -1.70 -14.54 1.47
C ALA A 62 -2.60 -13.36 1.86
N LEU A 63 -2.88 -12.48 0.91
CA LEU A 63 -3.90 -11.43 1.03
C LEU A 63 -5.06 -11.79 0.12
N ASP A 64 -6.12 -12.31 0.72
CA ASP A 64 -7.31 -12.75 0.01
C ASP A 64 -8.35 -11.63 0.00
N GLY A 65 -8.94 -11.36 -1.17
CA GLY A 65 -9.96 -10.33 -1.31
C GLY A 65 -9.97 -9.70 -2.70
N ASN A 66 -11.09 -9.06 -3.03
CA ASN A 66 -11.36 -8.46 -4.34
C ASN A 66 -11.43 -6.93 -4.30
N THR A 67 -11.28 -6.35 -3.11
CA THR A 67 -11.23 -4.92 -2.86
C THR A 67 -9.94 -4.59 -2.13
N GLY A 68 -9.21 -3.59 -2.61
CA GLY A 68 -7.95 -3.21 -1.99
C GLY A 68 -7.34 -1.94 -2.54
N ILE A 69 -6.30 -1.48 -1.86
CA ILE A 69 -5.56 -0.27 -2.21
C ILE A 69 -4.06 -0.52 -2.10
N GLY A 70 -3.27 0.21 -2.89
CA GLY A 70 -1.81 0.14 -2.87
C GLY A 70 -1.18 1.52 -3.01
N HIS A 71 0.02 1.67 -2.46
CA HIS A 71 0.76 2.93 -2.47
C HIS A 71 2.25 2.72 -2.75
N THR A 72 2.83 3.61 -3.53
CA THR A 72 4.27 3.83 -3.58
C THR A 72 4.60 5.21 -3.04
N ARG A 73 5.57 5.29 -2.13
CA ARG A 73 5.88 6.50 -1.37
C ARG A 73 7.23 7.07 -1.76
N TRP A 74 7.27 8.39 -1.91
CA TRP A 74 8.46 9.22 -1.86
C TRP A 74 8.46 9.96 -0.52
N ALA A 75 9.46 9.74 0.32
CA ALA A 75 9.48 10.26 1.68
C ALA A 75 9.82 11.76 1.70
N THR A 76 8.91 12.57 2.25
CA THR A 76 9.15 14.01 2.52
C THR A 76 9.09 14.33 4.02
N HIS A 77 8.13 13.74 4.74
CA HIS A 77 8.01 13.83 6.19
C HIS A 77 8.16 12.45 6.83
N GLY A 78 9.11 12.28 7.74
CA GLY A 78 9.44 10.97 8.31
C GLY A 78 10.20 10.05 7.34
N GLY A 79 11.17 9.29 7.88
CA GLY A 79 12.06 8.45 7.09
C GLY A 79 11.36 7.28 6.38
N PRO A 80 12.05 6.62 5.44
CA PRO A 80 11.56 5.44 4.73
C PRO A 80 11.59 4.20 5.63
N THR A 81 10.53 3.99 6.41
CA THR A 81 10.38 2.84 7.32
C THR A 81 9.10 2.08 7.01
N ASP A 82 9.03 0.81 7.38
CA ASP A 82 7.82 -0.02 7.25
C ASP A 82 6.62 0.65 7.96
N GLN A 83 6.87 1.32 9.10
CA GLN A 83 5.84 2.04 9.86
C GLN A 83 5.30 3.27 9.13
N ASN A 84 6.17 4.03 8.46
CA ASN A 84 5.80 5.26 7.73
C ASN A 84 5.30 4.97 6.31
N ALA A 85 5.49 3.76 5.81
CA ALA A 85 4.89 3.31 4.57
C ALA A 85 3.37 3.32 4.70
N HIS A 86 2.71 3.65 3.60
CA HIS A 86 1.26 3.54 3.47
C HIS A 86 0.89 2.12 2.99
N PRO A 87 -0.33 1.62 3.25
CA PRO A 87 -1.46 2.29 3.90
C PRO A 87 -1.32 2.47 5.42
N HIS A 88 -1.87 3.57 5.95
CA HIS A 88 -2.05 3.76 7.39
C HIS A 88 -3.44 3.27 7.82
N THR A 89 -3.52 2.70 9.02
CA THR A 89 -4.78 2.22 9.60
C THR A 89 -5.25 3.12 10.74
N ASP A 90 -6.55 3.12 10.99
CA ASP A 90 -7.08 3.66 12.24
C ASP A 90 -6.72 2.74 13.44
N CYS A 91 -7.06 3.19 14.65
CA CYS A 91 -6.79 2.44 15.87
C CYS A 91 -7.59 1.14 16.00
N THR A 92 -8.63 0.95 15.19
CA THR A 92 -9.45 -0.28 15.20
C THR A 92 -9.16 -1.23 14.03
N GLY A 93 -8.34 -0.82 13.05
CA GLY A 93 -8.04 -1.60 11.85
C GLY A 93 -9.21 -1.71 10.86
N LYS A 94 -10.24 -0.87 11.00
CA LYS A 94 -11.42 -0.86 10.12
C LYS A 94 -11.28 0.10 8.94
N ILE A 95 -10.31 1.01 9.01
CA ILE A 95 -10.03 1.99 7.97
C ILE A 95 -8.58 1.81 7.53
N ALA A 96 -8.35 1.73 6.23
CA ALA A 96 -7.03 1.88 5.63
C ALA A 96 -7.01 3.09 4.69
N LEU A 97 -5.96 3.90 4.80
CA LEU A 97 -5.82 5.17 4.10
C LEU A 97 -4.47 5.26 3.40
N ILE A 98 -4.51 5.73 2.15
CA ILE A 98 -3.34 6.13 1.37
C ILE A 98 -3.50 7.59 0.95
N HIS A 99 -2.40 8.32 0.92
CA HIS A 99 -2.42 9.76 0.68
C HIS A 99 -1.23 10.20 -0.17
N ASN A 100 -1.52 11.09 -1.12
CA ASN A 100 -0.52 11.82 -1.91
C ASN A 100 -0.76 13.32 -1.69
N GLY A 101 0.19 13.99 -1.04
CA GLY A 101 0.08 15.39 -0.69
C GLY A 101 0.79 15.67 0.62
N ILE A 102 0.53 16.84 1.19
CA ILE A 102 0.96 17.24 2.52
C ILE A 102 -0.29 17.72 3.26
N ILE A 103 -0.51 17.22 4.48
CA ILE A 103 -1.47 17.81 5.41
C ILE A 103 -0.70 18.90 6.14
N GLU A 104 -1.08 20.18 5.99
CA GLU A 104 -0.27 21.29 6.51
C GLU A 104 -0.47 21.55 8.01
N ASN A 105 -1.54 20.98 8.59
CA ASN A 105 -1.95 21.17 9.98
C ASN A 105 -1.97 19.85 10.77
N TYR A 106 -0.96 19.00 10.53
CA TYR A 106 -0.81 17.67 11.14
C TYR A 106 -0.21 17.69 12.55
#